data_AF-A0A518IIV5-F1
#
_entry.id   AF-A0A518IIV5-F1
#
_cell.length_a   1.000
_cell.length_b   1.000
_cell.length_c   1.000
_cell.angle_alpha   90.00
_cell.angle_beta   90.00
_cell.angle_gamma   90.00
#
_symmetry.space_group_name_H-M   'P 1'
#
loop_
_entity.id
_entity.type
_entity.pdbx_description
1 polymer ?
#
loop_
_entity_poly.entity_id
_entity_poly.type
_entity_poly.pdbx_seq_one_letter_code
_entity_poly.pdbx_strand_id
1 'polypeptide(L)'
;MDTLSHNRYDPYKPNFSTSTSCFEEALASLGPFAFHQHSKAKSEMKPVLSSIVIIAFTVISLYCQKSASANEQDEADVCAAAQQFYTALNQLFTGEVACMKEVWSHQDDITFMGPDGSLLHGWKSISAEWEKTAALKLGGKVEPTEMRIITGEKLAILTNYEVGHNIGPDGKEFKVKIRATSTFRKENGTWKMIGHHTDLLPFLTKSSSN
;
A
#
# COMPACT_ATOMS: atom_id res chain seq x y z
N MET A 1 9.18 -43.53 18.71
CA MET A 1 10.55 -43.02 18.62
C MET A 1 10.68 -42.41 17.23
N ASP A 2 10.64 -41.11 16.99
CA ASP A 2 10.72 -39.94 17.86
C ASP A 2 9.87 -38.81 17.28
N THR A 3 9.12 -38.15 18.16
CA THR A 3 8.36 -36.93 17.89
C THR A 3 9.26 -35.73 18.12
N LEU A 4 9.75 -35.10 17.05
CA LEU A 4 10.41 -33.79 17.13
C LEU A 4 9.41 -32.68 16.80
N SER A 5 8.75 -32.20 17.86
CA SER A 5 7.94 -30.99 17.86
C SER A 5 8.82 -29.77 17.57
N HIS A 6 8.84 -29.30 16.33
CA HIS A 6 9.41 -28.00 16.00
C HIS A 6 8.41 -26.92 16.39
N ASN A 7 8.80 -26.15 17.41
CA ASN A 7 8.17 -24.91 17.83
C ASN A 7 8.18 -23.92 16.65
N ARG A 8 7.09 -23.86 15.90
CA ARG A 8 6.92 -22.88 14.81
C ARG A 8 6.57 -21.54 15.44
N TYR A 9 7.47 -20.58 15.28
CA TYR A 9 7.18 -19.16 15.50
C TYR A 9 6.00 -18.76 14.61
N ASP A 10 4.90 -18.32 15.22
CA ASP A 10 3.68 -17.86 14.55
C ASP A 10 3.60 -16.33 14.64
N PRO A 11 3.87 -15.59 13.55
CA PRO A 11 3.83 -14.13 13.54
C PRO A 11 2.40 -13.55 13.54
N TYR A 12 1.34 -14.37 13.54
CA TYR A 12 -0.05 -13.92 13.47
C TYR A 12 -0.85 -14.15 14.75
N LYS A 13 -0.21 -14.36 15.90
CA LYS A 13 -0.92 -14.36 17.19
C LYS A 13 -1.17 -12.91 17.64
N PRO A 14 -2.41 -12.39 17.59
CA PRO A 14 -2.67 -11.02 18.02
C PRO A 14 -2.55 -10.92 19.54
N ASN A 15 -1.60 -10.13 20.03
CA ASN A 15 -1.58 -9.68 21.42
C ASN A 15 -2.67 -8.62 21.62
N PHE A 16 -3.92 -9.07 21.80
CA PHE A 16 -4.98 -8.20 22.30
C PHE A 16 -4.74 -7.94 23.78
N SER A 17 -3.96 -6.91 24.09
CA SER A 17 -4.08 -6.18 25.35
C SER A 17 -5.24 -5.20 25.19
N THR A 18 -6.45 -5.61 25.56
CA THR A 18 -7.56 -4.69 25.74
C THR A 18 -7.28 -3.82 26.96
N SER A 19 -6.57 -2.70 26.79
CA SER A 19 -6.57 -1.64 27.78
C SER A 19 -7.81 -0.77 27.56
N THR A 20 -8.95 -1.29 28.00
CA THR A 20 -10.16 -0.49 28.20
C THR A 20 -9.97 0.29 29.50
N SER A 21 -9.11 1.31 29.52
CA SER A 21 -8.90 2.13 30.72
C SER A 21 -8.52 3.57 30.43
N CYS A 22 -9.30 4.24 29.57
CA CYS A 22 -9.18 5.70 29.45
C CYS A 22 -10.52 6.44 29.34
N PHE A 23 -11.65 5.81 29.68
CA PHE A 23 -12.98 6.45 29.62
C PHE A 23 -13.81 6.37 30.91
N GLU A 24 -13.28 5.82 32.02
CA GLU A 24 -14.02 5.70 33.29
C GLU A 24 -13.36 6.38 34.51
N GLU A 25 -12.46 7.36 34.31
CA GLU A 25 -11.80 8.07 35.43
C GLU A 25 -12.13 9.57 35.51
N ALA A 26 -13.34 9.96 35.09
CA ALA A 26 -13.80 11.36 35.18
C ALA A 26 -15.11 11.59 35.95
N LEU A 27 -15.72 10.57 36.57
CA LEU A 27 -17.04 10.70 37.23
C LEU A 27 -17.06 10.45 38.75
N ALA A 28 -15.91 10.24 39.41
CA ALA A 28 -15.87 9.86 40.83
C ALA A 28 -15.36 10.96 41.80
N SER A 29 -15.51 12.26 41.48
CA SER A 29 -15.07 13.35 42.38
C SER A 29 -16.20 14.20 43.00
N LEU A 30 -17.48 13.87 42.79
CA LEU A 30 -18.59 14.65 43.34
C LEU A 30 -19.09 14.06 44.67
N GLY A 31 -18.42 14.44 45.76
CA GLY A 31 -18.98 14.33 47.12
C GLY A 31 -19.98 15.47 47.42
N PRO A 32 -20.96 15.26 48.31
CA PRO A 32 -22.03 16.21 48.57
C PRO A 32 -21.62 17.25 49.62
N PHE A 33 -21.72 18.54 49.30
CA PHE A 33 -21.75 19.59 50.32
C PHE A 33 -22.90 20.57 50.10
N ALA A 34 -23.65 20.74 51.17
CA ALA A 34 -24.90 21.46 51.24
C ALA A 34 -24.71 22.99 51.28
N PHE A 35 -25.66 23.66 50.62
CA PHE A 35 -26.31 24.94 50.94
C PHE A 35 -25.49 26.07 51.61
N HIS A 36 -25.24 27.13 50.84
CA HIS A 36 -25.34 28.49 51.37
C HIS A 36 -25.95 29.44 50.32
N GLN A 37 -26.85 30.28 50.81
CA GLN A 37 -27.74 31.15 50.05
C GLN A 37 -27.05 32.48 49.69
N HIS A 38 -27.58 33.12 48.64
CA HIS A 38 -27.39 34.53 48.22
C HIS A 38 -26.07 34.96 47.57
N SER A 39 -26.13 35.19 46.25
CA SER A 39 -26.04 36.55 45.68
C SER A 39 -26.38 36.53 44.17
N LYS A 40 -27.23 37.45 43.73
CA LYS A 40 -27.60 37.64 42.31
C LYS A 40 -26.39 38.18 41.54
N ALA A 41 -25.81 37.35 40.69
CA ALA A 41 -25.10 37.83 39.51
C ALA A 41 -25.39 36.86 38.35
N LYS A 42 -26.38 37.20 37.51
CA LYS A 42 -26.53 36.57 36.19
C LYS A 42 -25.34 37.04 35.35
N SER A 43 -24.24 36.30 35.42
CA SER A 43 -23.13 36.43 34.48
C SER A 43 -23.61 35.87 33.13
N GLU A 44 -23.81 36.78 32.18
CA GLU A 44 -24.12 36.48 30.77
C GLU A 44 -22.90 35.87 30.06
N MET A 45 -22.49 34.68 30.46
CA MET A 45 -21.32 34.00 29.90
C MET A 45 -21.58 32.52 29.60
N LYS A 46 -22.80 32.20 29.14
CA LYS A 46 -23.21 30.83 28.76
C LYS A 46 -23.32 30.57 27.25
N PRO A 47 -23.68 31.52 26.35
CA PRO A 47 -23.78 31.21 24.92
C PRO A 47 -22.42 31.17 24.22
N VAL A 48 -21.47 32.04 24.60
CA VAL A 48 -20.16 32.17 23.93
C VAL A 48 -19.28 30.92 24.13
N LEU A 49 -19.25 30.37 25.35
CA LEU A 49 -18.45 29.17 25.65
C LEU A 49 -19.02 27.92 24.95
N SER A 50 -20.34 27.81 24.84
CA SER A 50 -21.03 26.74 24.11
C SER A 50 -20.72 26.80 22.61
N SER A 51 -20.74 27.99 22.01
CA SER A 51 -20.38 28.19 20.61
C SER A 51 -18.92 27.81 20.31
N ILE A 52 -17.97 28.13 21.19
CA ILE A 52 -16.55 27.79 21.01
C ILE A 52 -16.33 26.27 21.03
N VAL A 53 -17.00 25.53 21.92
CA VAL A 53 -16.90 24.07 21.99
C VAL A 53 -17.49 23.41 20.73
N ILE A 54 -18.63 23.91 20.24
CA ILE A 54 -19.25 23.41 18.99
C ILE A 54 -18.35 23.68 17.78
N ILE A 55 -17.74 24.87 17.70
CA ILE A 55 -16.78 25.22 16.64
C ILE A 55 -15.53 24.33 16.73
N ALA A 56 -14.99 24.11 17.93
CA ALA A 56 -13.84 23.20 18.11
C ALA A 56 -14.18 21.76 17.69
N PHE A 57 -15.35 21.23 18.08
CA PHE A 57 -15.79 19.90 17.67
C PHE A 57 -16.04 19.78 16.17
N THR A 58 -16.63 20.79 15.53
CA THR A 58 -16.87 20.79 14.08
C THR A 58 -15.57 20.90 13.29
N VAL A 59 -14.60 21.71 13.75
CA VAL A 59 -13.27 21.79 13.15
C VAL A 59 -12.55 20.45 13.29
N ILE A 60 -12.54 19.83 14.47
CA ILE A 60 -11.93 18.50 14.69
C ILE A 60 -12.58 17.42 13.82
N SER A 61 -13.91 17.39 13.71
CA SER A 61 -14.62 16.47 12.82
C SER A 61 -14.31 16.70 11.34
N LEU A 62 -14.16 17.95 10.90
CA LEU A 62 -13.76 18.26 9.51
C LEU A 62 -12.33 17.79 9.21
N TYR A 63 -11.41 17.89 10.18
CA TYR A 63 -10.04 17.37 10.04
C TYR A 63 -10.01 15.83 9.99
N CYS A 64 -10.86 15.15 10.76
CA CYS A 64 -10.97 13.68 10.74
C CYS A 64 -11.69 13.12 9.50
N GLN A 65 -12.60 13.88 8.87
CA GLN A 65 -13.30 13.41 7.65
C GLN A 65 -12.46 13.51 6.38
N LYS A 66 -11.45 14.39 6.36
CA LYS A 66 -10.64 14.63 5.16
C LYS A 66 -9.61 13.53 4.85
N SER A 67 -9.44 12.57 5.76
CA SER A 67 -8.30 11.64 5.76
C SER A 67 -8.59 10.23 5.24
N ALA A 68 -9.84 9.95 4.81
CA ALA A 68 -10.26 8.59 4.47
C ALA A 68 -10.23 8.26 2.96
N SER A 69 -10.18 9.26 2.08
CA SER A 69 -10.11 9.07 0.62
C SER A 69 -8.99 9.91 0.04
N ALA A 70 -8.11 9.31 -0.76
CA ALA A 70 -7.15 10.06 -1.56
C ALA A 70 -7.87 11.04 -2.49
N ASN A 71 -7.25 12.18 -2.80
CA ASN A 71 -7.83 13.11 -3.77
C ASN A 71 -7.68 12.55 -5.20
N GLU A 72 -8.49 13.03 -6.15
CA GLU A 72 -8.43 12.58 -7.56
C GLU A 72 -7.02 12.73 -8.18
N GLN A 73 -6.22 13.68 -7.68
CA GLN A 73 -4.84 13.89 -8.11
C GLN A 73 -3.93 12.72 -7.71
N ASP A 74 -4.08 12.16 -6.50
CA ASP A 74 -3.28 11.02 -6.05
C ASP A 74 -3.52 9.78 -6.91
N GLU A 75 -4.77 9.52 -7.33
CA GLU A 75 -5.07 8.42 -8.26
C GLU A 75 -4.40 8.64 -9.63
N ALA A 76 -4.45 9.87 -10.15
CA ALA A 76 -3.77 10.22 -11.39
C ALA A 76 -2.23 10.06 -11.26
N ASP A 77 -1.65 10.47 -10.13
CA ASP A 77 -0.23 10.35 -9.86
C ASP A 77 0.21 8.88 -9.73
N VAL A 78 -0.59 8.03 -9.11
CA VAL A 78 -0.34 6.57 -9.05
C VAL A 78 -0.44 5.95 -10.43
N CYS A 79 -1.42 6.35 -11.25
CA CYS A 79 -1.52 5.92 -12.64
C CYS A 79 -0.26 6.30 -13.44
N ALA A 80 0.23 7.52 -13.26
CA ALA A 80 1.48 7.98 -13.88
C ALA A 80 2.70 7.16 -13.40
N ALA A 81 2.81 6.88 -12.10
CA ALA A 81 3.87 6.04 -11.56
C ALA A 81 3.82 4.60 -12.12
N ALA A 82 2.63 4.04 -12.30
CA ALA A 82 2.45 2.74 -12.95
C ALA A 82 2.90 2.78 -14.42
N GLN A 83 2.53 3.81 -15.18
CA GLN A 83 2.98 4.00 -16.56
C GLN A 83 4.51 4.15 -16.66
N GLN A 84 5.13 4.82 -15.69
CA GLN A 84 6.59 4.91 -15.59
C GLN A 84 7.22 3.54 -15.32
N PHE A 85 6.63 2.71 -14.46
CA PHE A 85 7.08 1.34 -14.26
C PHE A 85 7.03 0.51 -15.55
N TYR A 86 5.94 0.52 -16.31
CA TYR A 86 5.87 -0.22 -17.57
C TYR A 86 6.81 0.34 -18.64
N THR A 87 7.02 1.66 -18.67
CA THR A 87 8.04 2.28 -19.52
C THR A 87 9.43 1.75 -19.15
N ALA A 88 9.76 1.76 -17.86
CA ALA A 88 11.02 1.27 -17.33
C ALA A 88 11.20 -0.25 -17.54
N LEU A 89 10.12 -1.03 -17.45
CA LEU A 89 10.14 -2.48 -17.70
C LEU A 89 10.49 -2.79 -19.16
N ASN A 90 9.91 -2.05 -20.10
CA ASN A 90 10.21 -2.24 -21.52
C ASN A 90 11.65 -1.80 -21.86
N GLN A 91 12.19 -0.78 -21.19
CA GLN A 91 13.61 -0.42 -21.28
C GLN A 91 14.52 -1.48 -20.62
N LEU A 92 14.09 -2.06 -19.51
CA LEU A 92 14.81 -3.14 -18.84
C LEU A 92 15.01 -4.32 -19.79
N PHE A 93 14.01 -4.65 -20.61
CA PHE A 93 14.12 -5.70 -21.61
C PHE A 93 15.16 -5.43 -22.71
N THR A 94 15.60 -4.18 -22.90
CA THR A 94 16.72 -3.84 -23.81
C THR A 94 18.07 -3.79 -23.10
N GLY A 95 18.09 -3.99 -21.77
CA GLY A 95 19.29 -3.93 -20.93
C GLY A 95 19.47 -2.63 -20.15
N GLU A 96 18.51 -1.71 -20.20
CA GLU A 96 18.59 -0.41 -19.51
C GLU A 96 17.93 -0.48 -18.13
N VAL A 97 18.73 -0.59 -17.07
CA VAL A 97 18.24 -0.82 -15.70
C VAL A 97 17.90 0.45 -14.92
N ALA A 98 18.45 1.61 -15.31
CA ALA A 98 18.43 2.82 -14.49
C ALA A 98 17.00 3.30 -14.17
N CYS A 99 16.12 3.35 -15.17
CA CYS A 99 14.73 3.76 -14.97
C CYS A 99 13.96 2.79 -14.06
N MET A 100 14.23 1.49 -14.16
CA MET A 100 13.60 0.49 -13.29
C MET A 100 14.01 0.70 -11.84
N LYS A 101 15.27 1.05 -11.59
CA LYS A 101 15.72 1.34 -10.23
C LYS A 101 15.08 2.60 -9.65
N GLU A 102 14.84 3.60 -10.48
CA GLU A 102 14.26 4.86 -10.05
C GLU A 102 12.79 4.71 -9.64
N VAL A 103 12.00 3.88 -10.31
CA VAL A 103 10.56 3.73 -9.99
C VAL A 103 10.28 2.95 -8.71
N TRP A 104 11.27 2.21 -8.20
CA TRP A 104 11.17 1.45 -6.95
C TRP A 104 11.59 2.27 -5.73
N SER A 105 10.96 1.98 -4.59
CA SER A 105 11.45 2.41 -3.29
C SER A 105 12.75 1.68 -2.96
N HIS A 106 13.66 2.35 -2.26
CA HIS A 106 14.97 1.79 -1.88
C HIS A 106 15.02 1.36 -0.41
N GLN A 107 13.87 1.20 0.24
CA GLN A 107 13.76 0.77 1.62
C GLN A 107 13.90 -0.75 1.76
N ASP A 108 14.12 -1.23 2.99
CA ASP A 108 14.30 -2.65 3.29
C ASP A 108 12.98 -3.43 3.43
N ASP A 109 11.84 -2.73 3.51
CA ASP A 109 10.52 -3.31 3.74
C ASP A 109 9.73 -3.67 2.46
N ILE A 110 10.34 -3.46 1.30
CA ILE A 110 9.73 -3.72 -0.01
C ILE A 110 9.79 -5.20 -0.38
N THR A 111 8.89 -5.65 -1.26
CA THR A 111 8.79 -7.05 -1.68
C THR A 111 8.65 -7.18 -3.20
N PHE A 112 9.28 -8.17 -3.81
CA PHE A 112 9.04 -8.56 -5.20
C PHE A 112 8.74 -10.05 -5.30
N MET A 113 7.70 -10.40 -6.04
CA MET A 113 7.30 -11.77 -6.32
C MET A 113 7.16 -11.94 -7.84
N GLY A 114 8.21 -12.47 -8.45
CA GLY A 114 8.31 -12.62 -9.89
C GLY A 114 7.54 -13.82 -10.44
N PRO A 115 7.34 -13.87 -11.77
CA PRO A 115 6.59 -14.95 -12.41
C PRO A 115 7.36 -16.29 -12.38
N ASP A 116 8.64 -16.26 -12.02
CA ASP A 116 9.49 -17.43 -11.77
C ASP A 116 9.28 -18.08 -10.39
N GLY A 117 8.38 -17.51 -9.56
CA GLY A 117 8.12 -17.97 -8.20
C GLY A 117 9.09 -17.43 -7.17
N SER A 118 9.90 -16.43 -7.53
CA SER A 118 10.78 -15.73 -6.59
C SER A 118 9.98 -15.00 -5.50
N LEU A 119 10.61 -14.83 -4.33
CA LEU A 119 10.14 -13.97 -3.26
C LEU A 119 11.35 -13.23 -2.69
N LEU A 120 11.47 -11.95 -3.04
CA LEU A 120 12.60 -11.10 -2.68
C LEU A 120 12.14 -10.01 -1.72
N HIS A 121 12.98 -9.71 -0.73
CA HIS A 121 12.73 -8.67 0.27
C HIS A 121 13.87 -7.66 0.27
N GLY A 122 13.51 -6.38 0.42
CA GLY A 122 14.42 -5.26 0.55
C GLY A 122 15.12 -4.87 -0.76
N TRP A 123 15.54 -3.60 -0.81
CA TRP A 123 16.12 -3.00 -2.00
C TRP A 123 17.33 -3.74 -2.57
N LYS A 124 18.24 -4.20 -1.72
CA LYS A 124 19.45 -4.90 -2.16
C LYS A 124 19.12 -6.12 -3.03
N SER A 125 18.15 -6.93 -2.62
CA SER A 125 17.76 -8.16 -3.33
C SER A 125 17.04 -7.83 -4.64
N ILE A 126 16.11 -6.87 -4.59
CA ILE A 126 15.30 -6.47 -5.75
C ILE A 126 16.17 -5.78 -6.82
N SER A 127 17.06 -4.88 -6.42
CA SER A 127 17.99 -4.21 -7.35
C SER A 127 18.89 -5.22 -8.07
N ALA A 128 19.36 -6.25 -7.38
CA ALA A 128 20.18 -7.31 -7.99
C ALA A 128 19.37 -8.15 -9.00
N GLU A 129 18.09 -8.42 -8.73
CA GLU A 129 17.22 -9.10 -9.70
C GLU A 129 16.94 -8.25 -10.93
N TRP A 130 16.80 -6.92 -10.78
CA TRP A 130 16.68 -6.03 -11.93
C TRP A 130 17.94 -5.99 -12.79
N GLU A 131 19.13 -5.98 -12.18
CA GLU A 131 20.40 -6.10 -12.93
C GLU A 131 20.49 -7.42 -13.69
N LYS A 132 20.14 -8.53 -13.02
CA LYS A 132 20.08 -9.85 -13.64
C LYS A 132 19.10 -9.88 -14.82
N THR A 133 17.91 -9.31 -14.64
CA THR A 133 16.88 -9.26 -15.68
C THR A 133 17.33 -8.41 -16.86
N ALA A 134 17.93 -7.24 -16.62
CA ALA A 134 18.48 -6.38 -17.67
C ALA A 134 19.54 -7.11 -18.51
N ALA A 135 20.43 -7.86 -17.86
CA ALA A 135 21.49 -8.62 -18.53
C ALA A 135 20.96 -9.69 -19.50
N LEU A 136 19.73 -10.19 -19.30
CA LEU A 136 19.10 -11.15 -20.20
C LEU A 136 18.70 -10.55 -21.55
N LYS A 137 18.51 -9.22 -21.62
CA LYS A 137 18.06 -8.51 -22.84
C LYS A 137 16.88 -9.20 -23.52
N LEU A 138 15.85 -9.49 -22.72
CA LEU A 138 14.68 -10.27 -23.14
C LEU A 138 13.97 -9.70 -24.37
N GLY A 139 14.19 -8.43 -24.73
CA GLY A 139 13.47 -7.76 -25.80
C GLY A 139 11.95 -7.80 -25.61
N GLY A 140 11.23 -7.53 -26.69
CA GLY A 140 9.77 -7.52 -26.68
C GLY A 140 9.17 -6.32 -25.94
N LYS A 141 7.90 -6.46 -25.56
CA LYS A 141 7.11 -5.39 -24.94
C LYS A 141 5.98 -5.97 -24.09
N VAL A 142 5.78 -5.41 -22.91
CA VAL A 142 4.67 -5.69 -22.01
C VAL A 142 3.93 -4.40 -21.68
N GLU A 143 2.59 -4.48 -21.67
CA GLU A 143 1.69 -3.38 -21.36
C GLU A 143 0.62 -3.80 -20.34
N PRO A 144 0.17 -2.87 -19.48
CA PRO A 144 -0.95 -3.14 -18.59
C PRO A 144 -2.28 -3.12 -19.34
N THR A 145 -3.19 -3.99 -18.92
CA THR A 145 -4.60 -3.99 -19.34
C THR A 145 -5.50 -4.21 -18.11
N GLU A 146 -6.72 -3.69 -18.17
CA GLU A 146 -7.70 -3.78 -17.07
C GLU A 146 -7.20 -3.23 -15.72
N MET A 147 -6.48 -2.10 -15.75
CA MET A 147 -5.99 -1.45 -14.53
C MET A 147 -7.12 -1.05 -13.59
N ARG A 148 -7.01 -1.43 -12.33
CA ARG A 148 -7.84 -0.98 -11.21
C ARG A 148 -6.94 -0.43 -10.13
N ILE A 149 -7.16 0.82 -9.74
CA ILE A 149 -6.36 1.51 -8.74
C ILE A 149 -7.23 1.78 -7.51
N ILE A 150 -6.69 1.51 -6.34
CA ILE A 150 -7.24 1.94 -5.05
C ILE A 150 -6.16 2.78 -4.37
N THR A 151 -6.49 4.03 -4.06
CA THR A 151 -5.53 5.00 -3.53
C THR A 151 -5.97 5.51 -2.15
N GLY A 152 -5.04 5.48 -1.20
CA GLY A 152 -5.11 6.21 0.07
C GLY A 152 -4.06 7.33 0.08
N GLU A 153 -3.94 8.07 1.19
CA GLU A 153 -3.04 9.23 1.27
C GLU A 153 -1.54 8.91 1.05
N LYS A 154 -1.12 7.70 1.47
CA LYS A 154 0.30 7.29 1.47
C LYS A 154 0.57 5.95 0.80
N LEU A 155 -0.48 5.17 0.55
CA LEU A 155 -0.39 3.84 -0.04
C LEU A 155 -1.41 3.71 -1.16
N ALA A 156 -1.03 2.99 -2.21
CA ALA A 156 -1.93 2.66 -3.30
C ALA A 156 -1.71 1.21 -3.77
N ILE A 157 -2.76 0.64 -4.35
CA ILE A 157 -2.77 -0.71 -4.89
C ILE A 157 -3.24 -0.62 -6.34
N LEU A 158 -2.50 -1.23 -7.25
CA LEU A 158 -2.86 -1.45 -8.64
C LEU A 158 -3.02 -2.95 -8.86
N THR A 159 -4.15 -3.37 -9.42
CA THR A 159 -4.32 -4.72 -9.96
C THR A 159 -4.61 -4.64 -11.45
N ASN A 160 -3.98 -5.50 -12.25
CA ASN A 160 -4.12 -5.51 -13.70
C ASN A 160 -3.70 -6.86 -14.30
N TYR A 161 -3.90 -7.00 -15.61
CA TYR A 161 -3.17 -7.97 -16.43
C TYR A 161 -1.96 -7.30 -17.08
N GLU A 162 -0.86 -8.02 -17.18
CA GLU A 162 0.27 -7.65 -18.02
C GLU A 162 0.26 -8.54 -19.25
N VAL A 163 0.17 -7.91 -20.42
CA VAL A 163 0.04 -8.58 -21.70
C VAL A 163 1.12 -8.11 -22.66
N GLY A 164 1.63 -9.02 -23.47
CA GLY A 164 2.69 -8.67 -24.40
C GLY A 164 3.44 -9.88 -24.92
N HIS A 165 4.73 -9.68 -25.18
CA HIS A 165 5.63 -10.71 -25.64
C HIS A 165 7.06 -10.42 -25.18
N ASN A 166 7.84 -11.48 -25.01
CA ASN A 166 9.28 -11.43 -24.76
C ASN A 166 9.98 -12.38 -25.74
N ILE A 167 11.30 -12.22 -25.87
CA ILE A 167 12.16 -13.06 -26.69
C ILE A 167 12.90 -14.02 -25.75
N GLY A 168 12.76 -15.32 -26.01
CA GLY A 168 13.45 -16.37 -25.29
C GLY A 168 14.93 -16.44 -25.64
N PRO A 169 15.74 -17.19 -24.86
CA PRO A 169 17.16 -17.40 -25.15
C PRO A 169 17.43 -18.03 -26.52
N ASP A 170 16.45 -18.73 -27.12
CA ASP A 170 16.53 -19.30 -28.46
C ASP A 170 16.18 -18.31 -29.58
N GLY A 171 15.96 -17.03 -29.23
CA GLY A 171 15.57 -15.96 -30.15
C GLY A 171 14.10 -16.00 -30.57
N LYS A 172 13.28 -16.91 -30.02
CA LYS A 172 11.86 -17.00 -30.35
C LYS A 172 11.02 -16.14 -29.45
N GLU A 173 10.03 -15.50 -30.04
CA GLU A 173 9.01 -14.76 -29.31
C GLU A 173 8.05 -15.72 -28.60
N PHE A 174 7.67 -15.38 -27.36
CA PHE A 174 6.58 -16.02 -26.64
C PHE A 174 5.67 -14.97 -26.01
N LYS A 175 4.38 -15.30 -25.91
CA LYS A 175 3.36 -14.39 -25.37
C LYS A 175 3.44 -14.35 -23.84
N VAL A 176 3.30 -13.14 -23.31
CA VAL A 176 3.10 -12.87 -21.89
C VAL A 176 1.63 -12.55 -21.66
N LYS A 177 1.03 -13.25 -20.69
CA LYS A 177 -0.26 -12.89 -20.10
C LYS A 177 -0.26 -13.35 -18.64
N ILE A 178 -0.07 -12.40 -17.74
CA ILE A 178 0.05 -12.65 -16.30
C ILE A 178 -0.84 -11.69 -15.52
N ARG A 179 -1.21 -12.06 -14.30
CA ARG A 179 -1.88 -11.14 -13.36
C ARG A 179 -0.79 -10.42 -12.57
N ALA A 180 -1.01 -9.14 -12.29
CA ALA A 180 -0.14 -8.34 -11.45
C ALA A 180 -0.93 -7.65 -10.34
N THR A 181 -0.33 -7.62 -9.14
CA THR A 181 -0.68 -6.71 -8.05
C THR A 181 0.55 -5.90 -7.70
N SER A 182 0.48 -4.59 -7.93
CA SER A 182 1.53 -3.64 -7.57
C SER A 182 1.07 -2.76 -6.43
N THR A 183 1.95 -2.50 -5.48
CA THR A 183 1.68 -1.57 -4.37
C THR A 183 2.69 -0.44 -4.41
N PHE A 184 2.20 0.76 -4.05
CA PHE A 184 2.98 1.99 -4.10
C PHE A 184 2.93 2.68 -2.75
N ARG A 185 4.02 3.36 -2.40
CA ARG A 185 4.11 4.27 -1.27
C ARG A 185 4.47 5.67 -1.74
N LYS A 186 3.83 6.69 -1.17
CA LYS A 186 4.20 8.09 -1.40
C LYS A 186 5.41 8.43 -0.53
N GLU A 187 6.56 8.64 -1.16
CA GLU A 187 7.83 8.99 -0.53
C GLU A 187 8.26 10.37 -1.02
N ASN A 188 8.38 11.33 -0.10
CA ASN A 188 8.78 12.72 -0.42
C ASN A 188 7.94 13.38 -1.54
N GLY A 189 6.65 13.03 -1.63
CA GLY A 189 5.74 13.54 -2.65
C GLY A 189 5.71 12.74 -3.95
N THR A 190 6.57 11.72 -4.10
CA THR A 190 6.62 10.86 -5.30
C THR A 190 6.13 9.46 -4.96
N TRP A 191 5.33 8.86 -5.84
CA TRP A 191 4.89 7.47 -5.69
C TRP A 191 5.99 6.52 -6.15
N LYS A 192 6.42 5.63 -5.25
CA LYS A 192 7.43 4.60 -5.50
C LYS A 192 6.79 3.23 -5.35
N MET A 193 7.16 2.29 -6.22
CA MET A 193 6.74 0.90 -6.10
C MET A 193 7.41 0.27 -4.87
N ILE A 194 6.61 -0.35 -4.01
CA ILE A 194 7.08 -1.07 -2.81
C ILE A 194 6.78 -2.57 -2.89
N GLY A 195 5.89 -2.96 -3.80
CA GLY A 195 5.48 -4.33 -3.99
C GLY A 195 5.11 -4.58 -5.43
N HIS A 196 5.53 -5.70 -5.98
CA HIS A 196 5.06 -6.18 -7.28
C HIS A 196 5.01 -7.70 -7.26
N HIS A 197 3.79 -8.23 -7.34
CA HIS A 197 3.52 -9.65 -7.36
C HIS A 197 2.87 -10.00 -8.68
N THR A 198 3.52 -10.91 -9.41
CA THR A 198 3.01 -11.48 -10.65
C THR A 198 2.76 -12.97 -10.51
N ASP A 199 1.65 -13.44 -11.09
CA ASP A 199 1.35 -14.86 -11.20
C ASP A 199 1.22 -15.25 -12.67
N LEU A 200 1.90 -16.33 -13.05
CA LEU A 200 1.61 -17.03 -14.29
C LEU A 200 0.16 -17.59 -14.23
N LEU A 201 -0.51 -17.66 -15.38
CA LEU A 201 -1.82 -18.32 -15.53
C LEU A 201 -1.76 -19.74 -16.17
N PRO A 202 -0.71 -20.57 -15.98
CA PRO A 202 -0.43 -21.69 -16.85
C PRO A 202 -1.39 -22.86 -16.61
N PHE A 203 -2.06 -22.93 -15.46
CA PHE A 203 -3.00 -23.99 -15.12
C PHE A 203 -4.46 -23.68 -15.52
N LEU A 204 -4.77 -22.43 -15.92
CA LEU A 204 -6.10 -22.05 -16.41
C LEU A 204 -6.21 -22.11 -17.95
N THR A 205 -5.12 -22.35 -18.68
CA THR A 205 -5.14 -22.52 -20.14
C THR A 205 -5.69 -23.87 -20.59
N LYS A 206 -6.06 -24.76 -19.66
CA LYS A 206 -6.65 -26.07 -19.96
C LYS A 206 -8.15 -26.12 -19.64
N SER A 207 -8.96 -25.39 -20.41
CA SER A 207 -10.36 -25.76 -20.75
C SER A 207 -11.02 -24.69 -21.62
N SER A 208 -10.75 -24.68 -22.92
CA SER A 208 -11.67 -24.09 -23.90
C SER A 208 -11.65 -24.89 -25.19
N SER A 209 -11.82 -26.19 -25.04
CA SER A 209 -12.29 -27.09 -26.10
C SER A 209 -13.60 -27.71 -25.61
N ASN A 210 -14.70 -27.04 -25.89
CA ASN A 210 -16.00 -27.65 -26.09
C ASN A 210 -16.41 -27.36 -27.53
#